data_AF-A0AAV3XK73-F1
#
_entry.id   AF-A0AAV3XK73-F1
#
_cell.length_a   1.000
_cell.length_b   1.000
_cell.length_c   1.000
_cell.angle_alpha   90.00
_cell.angle_beta   90.00
_cell.angle_gamma   90.00
#
_symmetry.space_group_name_H-M   'P 1'
#
loop_
_entity.id
_entity.type
_entity.pdbx_description
1 polymer ?
#
loop_
_entity_poly.entity_id
_entity_poly.type
_entity_poly.pdbx_seq_one_letter_code
_entity_poly.pdbx_strand_id
1 'polypeptide(L)'
;MAVPGSWTLFYDWDCDGSYSSTAMTVNADGTFSLGGGVAGKWVQIAGMFMFKFNGLDTTYAGNLASKSITGISTTFSGLNGCFYMLQAGVPTSFADERVANKLDATGN
;
A
#
# COMPACT_ATOMS: atom_id res chain seq x y z
N MET A 1 -15.41 -6.21 -0.17
CA MET A 1 -14.70 -5.03 0.38
C MET A 1 -14.41 -4.10 -0.77
N ALA A 2 -14.76 -2.82 -0.63
CA ALA A 2 -14.48 -1.82 -1.66
C ALA A 2 -13.08 -1.24 -1.40
N VAL A 3 -12.18 -1.37 -2.36
CA VAL A 3 -10.84 -0.75 -2.35
C VAL A 3 -10.87 0.78 -2.51
N PRO A 4 -11.83 1.40 -3.25
CA PRO A 4 -11.87 2.85 -3.41
C PRO A 4 -11.85 3.61 -2.08
N GLY A 5 -11.08 4.70 -2.05
CA GLY A 5 -10.90 5.54 -0.87
C GLY A 5 -9.49 6.10 -0.75
N SER A 6 -9.22 6.70 0.41
CA SER A 6 -7.92 7.26 0.74
C SER A 6 -7.02 6.22 1.40
N TRP A 7 -5.78 6.16 0.95
CA TRP A 7 -4.74 5.24 1.39
C TRP A 7 -3.41 5.99 1.57
N THR A 8 -2.54 5.46 2.41
CA THR A 8 -1.12 5.84 2.45
C THR A 8 -0.32 4.70 1.86
N LEU A 9 0.41 4.97 0.77
CA LEU A 9 1.34 4.04 0.13
C LEU A 9 2.71 4.20 0.78
N PHE A 10 3.25 3.10 1.28
CA PHE A 10 4.63 2.96 1.74
C PHE A 10 5.37 2.08 0.74
N TYR A 11 6.49 2.58 0.22
CA TYR A 11 7.28 1.86 -0.77
C TYR A 11 8.76 1.94 -0.43
N ASP A 12 9.46 0.85 -0.72
CA ASP A 12 10.86 0.66 -0.47
C ASP A 12 11.48 -0.11 -1.64
N TRP A 13 12.41 0.55 -2.33
CA TRP A 13 13.17 -0.11 -3.40
C TRP A 13 14.24 -0.97 -2.76
N ASP A 14 14.49 -2.16 -3.31
CA ASP A 14 15.42 -3.15 -2.74
C ASP A 14 14.98 -3.79 -1.40
N CYS A 15 13.84 -3.38 -0.83
CA CYS A 15 13.26 -3.97 0.38
C CYS A 15 14.22 -3.95 1.60
N ASP A 16 15.01 -2.89 1.76
CA ASP A 16 16.03 -2.79 2.81
C ASP A 16 15.49 -2.29 4.18
N GLY A 17 14.22 -1.88 4.23
CA GLY A 17 13.54 -1.32 5.39
C GLY A 17 13.36 0.20 5.34
N SER A 18 13.90 0.89 4.33
CA SER A 18 13.89 2.35 4.20
C SER A 18 12.66 2.85 3.44
N TYR A 19 11.48 2.70 4.05
CA TYR A 19 10.22 3.08 3.42
C TYR A 19 10.07 4.60 3.24
N SER A 20 9.82 5.01 2.00
CA SER A 20 9.20 6.30 1.68
C SER A 20 7.68 6.18 1.68
N SER A 21 6.95 7.29 1.85
CA SER A 21 5.49 7.27 1.86
C SER A 21 4.85 8.41 1.07
N THR A 22 3.64 8.16 0.59
CA THR A 22 2.83 9.15 -0.13
C THR A 22 1.34 8.86 0.02
N ALA A 23 0.52 9.90 0.01
CA ALA A 23 -0.93 9.76 0.02
C ALA A 23 -1.44 9.34 -1.36
N MET A 24 -2.36 8.38 -1.39
CA MET A 24 -3.00 7.87 -2.59
C MET A 24 -4.52 7.88 -2.44
N THR A 25 -5.21 8.34 -3.47
CA THR A 25 -6.66 8.17 -3.61
C THR A 25 -6.93 7.15 -4.70
N VAL A 26 -7.62 6.07 -4.33
CA VAL A 26 -8.07 5.03 -5.25
C VAL A 26 -9.51 5.34 -5.64
N ASN A 27 -9.76 5.60 -6.92
CA ASN A 27 -11.07 6.00 -7.43
C ASN A 27 -11.85 4.79 -7.92
N ALA A 28 -13.18 4.82 -7.80
CA ALA A 28 -14.05 3.71 -8.22
C ALA A 28 -14.07 3.45 -9.74
N ASP A 29 -13.55 4.38 -10.55
CA ASP A 29 -13.48 4.30 -12.01
C ASP A 29 -12.26 3.51 -12.54
N GLY A 30 -11.48 2.88 -11.65
CA GLY A 30 -10.26 2.15 -12.01
C GLY A 30 -9.02 3.02 -12.14
N THR A 31 -9.07 4.29 -11.72
CA THR A 31 -7.92 5.19 -11.65
C THR A 31 -7.45 5.42 -10.22
N PHE A 32 -6.21 5.86 -10.05
CA PHE A 32 -5.72 6.38 -8.78
C PHE A 32 -4.97 7.69 -9.00
N SER A 33 -4.87 8.50 -7.96
CA SER A 33 -4.08 9.73 -7.92
C SER A 33 -3.21 9.79 -6.69
N LEU A 34 -1.98 10.27 -6.85
CA LEU A 34 -1.08 10.66 -5.78
C LEU A 34 -0.97 12.19 -5.71
N GLY A 35 -0.34 12.69 -4.65
CA GLY A 35 0.10 14.08 -4.58
C GLY A 35 1.01 14.45 -5.77
N GLY A 36 0.95 15.71 -6.21
CA GLY A 36 1.81 16.22 -7.28
C GLY A 36 1.38 15.88 -8.72
N GLY A 37 0.14 15.42 -8.91
CA GLY A 37 -0.41 15.17 -10.26
C GLY A 37 -0.04 13.83 -10.87
N VAL A 38 0.64 12.96 -10.12
CA VAL A 38 0.95 11.59 -10.55
C VAL A 38 -0.32 10.75 -10.45
N ALA A 39 -0.61 9.98 -11.49
CA ALA A 39 -1.81 9.16 -11.58
C ALA A 39 -1.56 7.87 -12.36
N GLY A 40 -2.50 6.94 -12.27
CA GLY A 40 -2.42 5.68 -12.98
C GLY A 40 -3.72 4.89 -12.94
N LYS A 41 -3.60 3.60 -13.27
CA LYS A 41 -4.71 2.66 -13.28
C LYS A 41 -4.52 1.61 -12.20
N TRP A 42 -5.62 1.12 -11.65
CA TRP A 42 -5.62 0.00 -10.72
C TRP A 42 -6.70 -1.01 -11.08
N VAL A 43 -6.53 -2.22 -10.56
CA VAL A 43 -7.51 -3.30 -10.65
C VAL A 43 -7.45 -4.16 -9.38
N GLN A 44 -8.58 -4.75 -9.02
CA GLN A 44 -8.63 -5.76 -7.98
C GLN A 44 -9.40 -6.99 -8.48
N ILE A 45 -8.77 -8.17 -8.41
CA ILE A 45 -9.38 -9.45 -8.76
C ILE A 45 -8.98 -10.48 -7.71
N ALA A 46 -9.96 -11.20 -7.15
CA ALA A 46 -9.73 -12.31 -6.22
C ALA A 46 -8.81 -11.96 -5.02
N GLY A 47 -8.92 -10.75 -4.47
CA GLY A 47 -8.11 -10.30 -3.32
C GLY A 47 -6.72 -9.77 -3.71
N MET A 48 -6.30 -9.91 -4.96
CA MET A 48 -5.09 -9.28 -5.48
C MET A 48 -5.41 -7.87 -5.96
N PHE A 49 -4.64 -6.89 -5.49
CA PHE A 49 -4.67 -5.50 -5.90
C PHE A 49 -3.42 -5.21 -6.73
N MET A 50 -3.61 -4.60 -7.88
CA MET A 50 -2.53 -4.20 -8.77
C MET A 50 -2.74 -2.77 -9.24
N PHE A 51 -1.67 -1.99 -9.30
CA PHE A 51 -1.69 -0.67 -9.92
C PHE A 51 -0.42 -0.38 -10.72
N LYS A 52 -0.56 0.45 -11.74
CA LYS A 52 0.51 0.90 -12.63
C LYS A 52 0.39 2.39 -12.91
N PHE A 53 1.50 3.10 -12.84
CA PHE A 53 1.57 4.52 -13.17
C PHE A 53 1.39 4.77 -14.67
N ASN A 54 0.76 5.88 -15.04
CA ASN A 54 0.66 6.28 -16.43
C ASN A 54 2.05 6.62 -16.99
N GLY A 55 2.41 6.02 -18.13
CA GLY A 55 3.67 6.31 -18.83
C GLY A 55 4.94 5.75 -18.18
N LEU A 56 4.82 4.98 -17.09
CA LEU A 56 5.94 4.31 -16.43
C LEU A 56 5.70 2.79 -16.44
N ASP A 57 6.77 2.00 -16.46
CA ASP A 57 6.68 0.53 -16.37
C ASP A 57 6.52 -0.01 -14.95
N THR A 58 6.63 0.86 -13.96
CA THR A 58 6.50 0.49 -12.56
C THR A 58 5.11 -0.06 -12.26
N THR A 59 5.08 -1.33 -11.84
CA THR A 59 3.89 -2.06 -11.46
C THR A 59 4.00 -2.47 -10.00
N TYR A 60 2.90 -2.31 -9.27
CA TYR A 60 2.75 -2.73 -7.89
C TYR A 60 1.67 -3.81 -7.83
N ALA A 61 1.95 -4.92 -7.18
CA ALA A 61 1.00 -6.01 -7.01
C ALA A 61 1.06 -6.56 -5.58
N GLY A 62 -0.08 -6.61 -4.90
CA GLY A 62 -0.17 -7.03 -3.51
C GLY A 62 -1.52 -7.63 -3.15
N ASN A 63 -1.59 -8.22 -1.96
CA ASN A 63 -2.81 -8.84 -1.46
C ASN A 63 -3.55 -7.88 -0.53
N LEU A 64 -4.84 -7.72 -0.76
CA LEU A 64 -5.74 -6.97 0.11
C LEU A 64 -6.14 -7.83 1.30
N ALA A 65 -5.81 -7.36 2.51
CA ALA A 65 -6.21 -7.95 3.77
C ALA A 65 -6.91 -6.90 4.65
N SER A 66 -8.24 -6.89 4.63
CA SER A 66 -9.05 -5.93 5.38
C SER A 66 -8.73 -4.46 5.03
N LYS A 67 -7.92 -3.78 5.86
CA LYS A 67 -7.53 -2.36 5.71
C LYS A 67 -6.06 -2.18 5.31
N SER A 68 -5.37 -3.25 4.95
CA SER A 68 -4.00 -3.21 4.47
C SER A 68 -3.86 -3.91 3.12
N ILE A 69 -2.87 -3.49 2.36
CA ILE A 69 -2.41 -4.17 1.15
C ILE A 69 -0.91 -4.35 1.28
N THR A 70 -0.37 -5.54 0.99
CA THR A 70 1.07 -5.78 1.04
C THR A 70 1.51 -6.53 -0.19
N GLY A 71 2.65 -6.15 -0.77
CA GLY A 71 3.14 -6.78 -1.99
C GLY A 71 4.49 -6.26 -2.44
N ILE A 72 4.73 -6.42 -3.74
CA ILE A 72 5.97 -6.07 -4.42
C ILE A 72 5.77 -4.97 -5.45
N SER A 73 6.82 -4.21 -5.70
CA SER A 73 6.95 -3.30 -6.83
C SER A 73 8.02 -3.81 -7.79
N THR A 74 7.84 -3.57 -9.09
CA THR A 74 8.86 -3.91 -10.09
C THR A 74 8.73 -3.04 -11.33
N THR A 75 9.84 -2.78 -12.00
CA THR A 75 9.87 -2.22 -13.37
C THR A 75 9.97 -3.30 -14.45
N PHE A 76 10.08 -4.58 -14.06
CA PHE A 76 10.42 -5.71 -14.94
C PHE A 76 11.76 -5.57 -15.71
N SER A 77 12.53 -4.51 -15.44
CA SER A 77 13.83 -4.23 -16.06
C SER A 77 15.01 -4.38 -15.09
N GLY A 78 14.75 -4.82 -13.86
CA GLY A 78 15.78 -5.12 -12.85
C GLY A 78 15.60 -4.38 -11.53
N LEU A 79 14.74 -3.36 -11.46
CA LEU A 79 14.43 -2.67 -10.21
C LEU A 79 13.20 -3.32 -9.57
N ASN A 80 13.36 -3.83 -8.35
CA ASN A 80 12.32 -4.48 -7.56
C ASN A 80 12.25 -3.87 -6.17
N GLY A 81 11.09 -3.92 -5.54
CA GLY A 81 10.90 -3.40 -4.20
C GLY A 81 9.71 -4.03 -3.50
N CYS A 82 9.48 -3.54 -2.30
CA CYS A 82 8.40 -3.95 -1.42
C CYS A 82 7.49 -2.76 -1.18
N PHE A 83 6.20 -3.01 -1.02
CA PHE A 83 5.27 -1.97 -0.63
C PHE A 83 4.21 -2.51 0.31
N TYR A 84 3.65 -1.60 1.08
CA TYR A 84 2.38 -1.81 1.71
C TYR A 84 1.55 -0.54 1.65
N MET A 85 0.24 -0.69 1.79
CA MET A 85 -0.70 0.41 1.88
C MET A 85 -1.58 0.23 3.09
N LEU A 86 -1.89 1.34 3.75
CA LEU A 86 -2.81 1.39 4.87
C LEU A 86 -3.97 2.31 4.52
N GLN A 87 -5.20 1.87 4.78
CA GLN A 87 -6.38 2.69 4.57
C GLN A 87 -6.33 3.89 5.52
N ALA A 88 -6.85 5.04 5.09
CA ALA A 88 -6.95 6.23 5.94
C ALA A 88 -7.62 5.89 7.28
N GLY A 89 -7.00 6.36 8.38
CA GLY A 89 -7.43 6.07 9.75
C GLY A 89 -6.83 4.80 10.37
N VAL A 90 -6.03 4.01 9.63
CA VAL A 90 -5.17 2.99 10.23
C VAL A 90 -3.89 3.65 10.74
N PRO A 91 -3.48 3.42 12.00
CA PRO A 91 -2.23 3.93 12.54
C PRO A 91 -1.03 3.46 11.70
N THR A 92 -0.16 4.40 11.32
CA THR A 92 1.06 4.11 10.55
C THR A 92 2.26 3.78 11.45
N SER A 93 2.10 4.02 12.75
CA SER A 93 3.01 3.65 13.83
C SER A 93 2.49 2.39 14.52
N PHE A 94 3.27 1.31 14.51
CA PHE A 94 3.01 0.15 15.39
C PHE A 94 3.04 0.51 16.88
N ALA A 95 3.54 1.71 17.24
CA ALA A 95 3.53 2.23 18.60
C ALA A 95 2.11 2.58 19.09
N ASP A 96 1.20 3.01 18.20
CA ASP A 96 -0.13 3.47 18.60
C ASP A 96 -1.21 2.38 18.50
N GLU A 97 -0.95 1.30 17.73
CA GLU A 97 -1.85 0.14 17.63
C GLU A 97 -1.39 -1.07 18.48
N ARG A 98 -0.29 -0.96 19.24
CA ARG A 98 -0.11 -1.81 20.43
C ARG A 98 -1.00 -1.25 21.54
N VAL A 99 -2.29 -1.51 21.38
CA VAL A 99 -3.40 -1.34 22.32
C VAL A 99 -2.92 -1.33 23.78
N ALA A 100 -3.47 -0.39 24.56
CA ALA A 100 -3.47 -0.30 26.02
C ALA A 100 -3.96 -1.56 26.78
N ASN A 101 -4.07 -2.72 26.11
CA ASN A 101 -4.50 -4.03 26.61
C ASN A 101 -3.73 -5.18 25.93
N LYS A 102 -2.51 -4.96 25.44
CA LYS A 102 -1.65 -6.10 25.12
C LYS A 102 -1.22 -6.73 26.45
N LEU A 103 -1.76 -7.92 26.69
CA LEU A 103 -1.29 -8.80 27.74
C LEU A 103 0.24 -8.92 27.64
N ASP A 104 0.92 -8.87 28.77
CA ASP A 104 2.38 -8.95 28.84
C ASP A 104 2.91 -10.32 28.36
N ALA A 105 4.23 -10.53 28.38
CA ALA A 105 4.85 -11.80 27.98
C ALA A 105 4.38 -13.01 28.83
N THR A 106 3.62 -12.76 29.90
CA THR A 106 2.98 -13.73 30.79
C THR A 106 1.46 -13.80 30.63
N GLY A 107 0.85 -13.00 29.76
CA GLY A 107 -0.58 -13.08 29.45
C GLY A 107 -1.49 -12.31 30.40
N ASN A 108 -1.01 -11.28 31.10
CA ASN A 108 -1.81 -10.39 31.97
C ASN A 108 -1.98 -8.96 31.43
#